data_AF-A0A2Z3JIB2-F1
#
_entry.id   AF-A0A2Z3JIB2-F1
#
_cell.length_a   1.000
_cell.length_b   1.000
_cell.length_c   1.000
_cell.angle_alpha   90.00
_cell.angle_beta   90.00
_cell.angle_gamma   90.00
#
_symmetry.space_group_name_H-M   'P 1'
#
loop_
_entity.id
_entity.type
_entity.pdbx_description
1 polymer ?
#
loop_
_entity_poly.entity_id
_entity_poly.type
_entity_poly.pdbx_seq_one_letter_code
_entity_poly.pdbx_strand_id
1 'polypeptide(L)'
;MTLSWPSGVSDQTPLPFHLWRVLDALAARSAAGIGRALSSGSEAQALLSETKIQEALALAEQYAARVQRQEQLLSDELIAEVVAALTACIGPMGQMLVEDALEELPSPPRLAEFVRWLGGELEDAQRQMFGRQLRARGIL
;
A
#
# COMPACT_ATOMS: atom_id res chain seq x y z
N MET A 1 -15.00 -15.10 -16.46
CA MET A 1 -14.64 -13.98 -15.55
C MET A 1 -13.78 -13.01 -16.35
N THR A 2 -14.12 -11.72 -16.36
CA THR A 2 -13.38 -10.70 -17.12
C THR A 2 -12.15 -10.26 -16.33
N LEU A 3 -10.96 -10.61 -16.82
CA LEU A 3 -9.69 -10.08 -16.30
C LEU A 3 -9.60 -8.58 -16.64
N SER A 4 -9.86 -7.71 -15.66
CA SER A 4 -9.80 -6.25 -15.78
C SER A 4 -8.55 -5.70 -15.09
N TRP A 5 -8.16 -4.48 -15.45
CA TRP A 5 -7.13 -3.74 -14.73
C TRP A 5 -7.51 -3.59 -13.24
N PRO A 6 -6.58 -3.81 -12.30
CA PRO A 6 -6.85 -3.71 -10.88
C PRO A 6 -7.15 -2.27 -10.47
N SER A 7 -8.15 -2.08 -9.61
CA SER A 7 -8.55 -0.75 -9.16
C SER A 7 -7.45 -0.10 -8.29
N GLY A 8 -7.21 1.20 -8.49
CA GLY A 8 -6.24 1.97 -7.69
C GLY A 8 -4.78 1.85 -8.12
N VAL A 9 -4.44 0.98 -9.08
CA VAL A 9 -3.09 0.92 -9.66
C VAL A 9 -2.92 2.03 -10.69
N SER A 10 -1.93 2.89 -10.49
CA SER A 10 -1.52 3.97 -11.40
C SER A 10 -0.01 3.96 -11.61
N ASP A 11 0.49 4.79 -12.52
CA ASP A 11 1.93 4.95 -12.78
C ASP A 11 2.74 5.40 -11.55
N GLN A 12 2.06 5.98 -10.56
CA GLN A 12 2.66 6.40 -9.30
C GLN A 12 2.70 5.29 -8.24
N THR A 13 2.09 4.13 -8.51
CA THR A 13 2.09 2.99 -7.58
C THR A 13 3.43 2.26 -7.65
N PRO A 14 4.23 2.23 -6.56
CA PRO A 14 5.49 1.48 -6.53
C PRO A 14 5.22 -0.03 -6.51
N LEU A 15 5.12 -0.63 -7.69
CA LEU A 15 4.98 -2.07 -7.89
C LEU A 15 6.33 -2.72 -8.26
N PRO A 16 6.63 -3.92 -7.76
CA PRO A 16 7.71 -4.75 -8.27
C PRO A 16 7.63 -4.97 -9.79
N PHE A 17 8.78 -4.96 -10.47
CA PHE A 17 8.86 -5.06 -11.93
C PHE A 17 8.10 -6.27 -12.52
N HIS A 18 8.10 -7.41 -11.83
CA HIS A 18 7.38 -8.59 -12.31
C HIS A 18 5.85 -8.40 -12.31
N LEU A 19 5.31 -7.61 -11.39
CA LEU A 19 3.88 -7.26 -11.37
C LEU A 19 3.53 -6.30 -12.51
N TRP A 20 4.38 -5.29 -12.77
CA TRP A 20 4.24 -4.42 -13.95
C TRP A 20 4.19 -5.22 -15.25
N ARG A 21 5.08 -6.21 -15.43
CA ARG A 21 5.06 -7.07 -16.62
C ARG A 21 3.77 -7.87 -16.80
N VAL A 22 3.14 -8.31 -15.71
CA VAL A 22 1.86 -9.03 -15.77
C VAL A 22 0.74 -8.07 -16.17
N LEU A 23 0.73 -6.86 -15.62
CA LEU A 23 -0.24 -5.82 -15.96
C LEU A 23 -0.10 -5.37 -17.42
N ASP A 24 1.12 -5.15 -17.91
CA ASP A 24 1.39 -4.82 -19.31
C ASP A 24 0.95 -5.95 -20.25
N ALA A 25 1.19 -7.21 -19.89
CA ALA A 25 0.72 -8.35 -20.66
C ALA A 25 -0.82 -8.44 -20.68
N LEU A 26 -1.49 -8.09 -19.59
CA LEU A 26 -2.94 -8.01 -19.52
C LEU A 26 -3.49 -6.86 -20.37
N ALA A 27 -2.88 -5.67 -20.29
CA ALA A 27 -3.25 -4.51 -21.09
C ALA A 27 -3.05 -4.81 -22.58
N ALA A 28 -1.92 -5.42 -22.95
CA ALA A 28 -1.65 -5.88 -24.31
C ALA A 28 -2.64 -6.96 -24.75
N ARG A 29 -3.07 -7.88 -23.88
CA ARG A 29 -4.10 -8.90 -24.18
C ARG A 29 -5.51 -8.29 -24.34
N SER A 30 -5.82 -7.24 -23.60
CA SER A 30 -7.09 -6.50 -23.70
C SER A 30 -7.12 -5.64 -24.96
N ALA A 31 -6.03 -4.91 -25.24
CA ALA A 31 -5.83 -4.16 -26.48
C ALA A 31 -5.75 -5.08 -27.71
N ALA A 32 -5.09 -6.23 -27.59
CA ALA A 32 -5.13 -7.30 -28.57
C ALA A 32 -6.41 -8.13 -28.47
N GLY A 33 -7.33 -7.90 -27.53
CA GLY A 33 -8.69 -8.43 -27.58
C GLY A 33 -9.54 -7.59 -28.54
N ILE A 34 -9.33 -6.27 -28.48
CA ILE A 34 -9.82 -5.29 -29.46
C ILE A 34 -9.13 -5.53 -30.83
N GLY A 35 -7.84 -5.89 -30.84
CA GLY A 35 -7.04 -6.17 -32.04
C GLY A 35 -7.08 -7.62 -32.57
N ARG A 36 -7.46 -8.64 -31.78
CA ARG A 36 -7.60 -10.05 -32.23
C ARG A 36 -8.92 -10.33 -32.91
N ALA A 37 -9.83 -9.35 -32.99
CA ALA A 37 -10.80 -9.33 -34.08
C ALA A 37 -10.10 -9.25 -35.46
N LEU A 38 -8.80 -8.89 -35.53
CA LEU A 38 -8.11 -8.64 -36.79
C LEU A 38 -6.89 -9.51 -37.08
N SER A 39 -6.30 -10.26 -36.14
CA SER A 39 -5.17 -11.14 -36.48
C SER A 39 -4.76 -12.11 -35.38
N SER A 40 -4.99 -13.39 -35.64
CA SER A 40 -4.49 -14.55 -34.90
C SER A 40 -2.96 -14.60 -34.85
N GLY A 41 -2.39 -14.84 -33.66
CA GLY A 41 -1.00 -15.23 -33.50
C GLY A 41 -0.42 -14.82 -32.14
N SER A 42 -0.30 -15.77 -31.21
CA SER A 42 0.80 -15.86 -30.22
C SER A 42 0.43 -16.88 -29.14
N GLU A 43 0.89 -18.11 -29.35
CA GLU A 43 0.75 -19.25 -28.44
C GLU A 43 1.74 -19.20 -27.25
N ALA A 44 2.59 -18.17 -27.15
CA ALA A 44 3.57 -18.03 -26.07
C ALA A 44 2.96 -17.51 -24.74
N GLN A 45 1.71 -17.03 -24.75
CA GLN A 45 1.06 -16.39 -23.59
C GLN A 45 0.26 -17.34 -22.69
N ALA A 46 0.11 -18.62 -23.07
CA ALA A 46 -0.78 -19.58 -22.42
C ALA A 46 -0.23 -20.25 -21.14
N LEU A 47 1.03 -19.99 -20.77
CA LEU A 47 1.72 -20.68 -19.66
C LEU A 47 1.80 -19.89 -18.35
N LEU A 48 1.31 -18.65 -18.30
CA LEU A 48 0.91 -18.05 -17.03
C LEU A 48 -0.49 -18.58 -16.74
N SER A 49 -0.58 -19.64 -15.94
CA SER A 49 -1.87 -20.18 -15.51
C SER A 49 -2.75 -19.03 -15.03
N GLU A 50 -4.03 -19.06 -15.39
CA GLU A 50 -4.99 -18.02 -15.03
C GLU A 50 -4.93 -17.69 -13.52
N THR A 51 -4.66 -18.70 -12.69
CA THR A 51 -4.37 -18.59 -11.26
C THR A 51 -3.20 -17.63 -10.93
N LYS A 52 -2.05 -17.74 -11.61
CA LYS A 52 -0.90 -16.85 -11.37
C LYS A 52 -1.19 -15.40 -11.76
N ILE A 53 -2.01 -15.19 -12.79
CA ILE A 53 -2.45 -13.86 -13.19
C ILE A 53 -3.37 -13.28 -12.11
N GLN A 54 -4.31 -14.06 -11.59
CA GLN A 54 -5.19 -13.65 -10.50
C GLN A 54 -4.40 -13.31 -9.22
N GLU A 55 -3.43 -14.15 -8.83
CA GLU A 55 -2.55 -13.89 -7.69
C GLU A 55 -1.77 -12.58 -7.85
N ALA A 56 -1.21 -12.34 -9.04
CA ALA A 56 -0.48 -11.10 -9.35
C ALA A 56 -1.39 -9.86 -9.31
N LEU A 57 -2.63 -9.97 -9.79
CA LEU A 57 -3.62 -8.89 -9.71
C LEU A 57 -3.99 -8.58 -8.25
N ALA A 58 -4.29 -9.61 -7.45
CA ALA A 58 -4.60 -9.44 -6.05
C ALA A 58 -3.43 -8.80 -5.28
N LEU A 59 -2.19 -9.18 -5.60
CA LEU A 59 -1.01 -8.54 -5.03
C LEU A 59 -0.92 -7.07 -5.47
N ALA A 60 -1.08 -6.75 -6.75
CA ALA A 60 -1.02 -5.38 -7.23
C ALA A 60 -2.07 -4.47 -6.55
N GLU A 61 -3.29 -4.97 -6.34
CA GLU A 61 -4.34 -4.27 -5.57
C GLU A 61 -3.93 -4.04 -4.13
N GLN A 62 -3.32 -5.02 -3.47
CA GLN A 62 -2.82 -4.85 -2.10
C GLN A 62 -1.75 -3.76 -2.00
N TYR A 63 -0.84 -3.68 -2.97
CA TYR A 63 0.16 -2.61 -3.02
C TYR A 63 -0.49 -1.24 -3.25
N ALA A 64 -1.43 -1.13 -4.19
CA ALA A 64 -2.16 0.11 -4.45
C ALA A 64 -2.94 0.57 -3.21
N ALA A 65 -3.69 -0.33 -2.57
CA ALA A 65 -4.44 -0.04 -1.36
C ALA A 65 -3.54 0.37 -0.18
N ARG A 66 -2.34 -0.19 -0.09
CA ARG A 66 -1.35 0.20 0.92
C ARG A 66 -0.82 1.62 0.68
N VAL A 67 -0.47 1.95 -0.55
CA VAL A 67 0.01 3.28 -0.93
C VAL A 67 -1.10 4.31 -0.70
N GLN A 68 -2.34 4.00 -1.09
CA GLN A 68 -3.48 4.88 -0.87
C GLN A 68 -3.78 5.13 0.61
N ARG A 69 -3.68 4.10 1.47
CA ARG A 69 -3.77 4.27 2.93
C ARG A 69 -2.64 5.13 3.49
N GLN A 70 -1.43 5.03 2.94
CA GLN A 70 -0.29 5.84 3.37
C GLN A 70 -0.45 7.32 3.01
N GLU A 71 -1.07 7.61 1.87
CA GLU A 71 -1.35 8.96 1.38
C GLU A 71 -2.62 9.59 1.99
N GLN A 72 -3.38 8.82 2.79
CA GLN A 72 -4.58 9.34 3.42
C GLN A 72 -4.24 10.40 4.48
N LEU A 73 -5.09 11.42 4.57
CA LEU A 73 -5.02 12.41 5.65
C LEU A 73 -5.33 11.73 6.99
N LEU A 74 -4.64 12.15 8.04
CA LEU A 74 -4.87 11.67 9.39
C LEU A 74 -6.27 12.09 9.84
N SER A 75 -7.05 11.12 10.34
CA SER A 75 -8.31 11.38 11.05
C SER A 75 -8.11 11.23 12.55
N ASP A 76 -9.03 11.77 13.35
CA ASP A 76 -8.98 11.67 14.82
C ASP A 76 -8.99 10.21 15.29
N GLU A 77 -9.70 9.32 14.59
CA GLU A 77 -9.69 7.89 14.88
C GLU A 77 -8.31 7.26 14.64
N LEU A 78 -7.64 7.64 13.55
CA LEU A 78 -6.28 7.18 13.27
C LEU A 78 -5.28 7.72 14.29
N ILE A 79 -5.45 8.96 14.74
CA ILE A 79 -4.64 9.54 15.81
C ILE A 79 -4.78 8.70 17.08
N ALA A 80 -6.01 8.41 17.51
CA ALA A 80 -6.26 7.61 18.70
C ALA A 80 -5.62 6.21 18.63
N GLU A 81 -5.70 5.55 17.46
CA GLU A 81 -5.07 4.24 17.25
C GLU A 81 -3.54 4.31 17.26
N VAL A 82 -2.95 5.38 16.72
CA VAL A 82 -1.49 5.61 16.76
C VAL A 82 -1.03 5.90 18.19
N VAL A 83 -1.76 6.72 18.95
CA VAL A 83 -1.51 6.98 20.39
C VAL A 83 -1.53 5.66 21.15
N ALA A 84 -2.55 4.82 20.95
CA ALA A 84 -2.65 3.52 21.61
C ALA A 84 -1.49 2.59 21.23
N ALA A 85 -1.09 2.57 19.95
CA ALA A 85 0.05 1.78 19.48
C ALA A 85 1.37 2.24 20.10
N LEU A 86 1.59 3.56 20.19
CA LEU A 86 2.81 4.14 20.74
C LEU A 86 2.87 3.99 22.26
N THR A 87 1.74 4.16 22.94
CA THR A 87 1.61 3.95 24.39
C THR A 87 1.92 2.51 24.79
N ALA A 88 1.51 1.54 23.97
CA ALA A 88 1.85 0.14 24.17
C ALA A 88 3.37 -0.14 24.02
N CYS A 89 4.13 0.75 23.37
CA CYS A 89 5.55 0.58 23.14
C CYS A 89 6.43 1.28 24.18
N ILE A 90 6.10 2.52 24.53
CA ILE A 90 6.95 3.39 25.37
C ILE A 90 6.21 3.97 26.58
N GLY A 91 5.02 3.44 26.88
CA GLY A 91 4.19 3.93 27.97
C GLY A 91 3.56 5.30 27.67
N PRO A 92 3.07 6.02 28.70
CA PRO A 92 2.32 7.26 28.54
C PRO A 92 3.06 8.37 27.78
N MET A 93 4.39 8.32 27.72
CA MET A 93 5.21 9.25 26.93
C MET A 93 4.88 9.23 25.43
N GLY A 94 4.26 8.16 24.93
CA GLY A 94 3.77 8.10 23.56
C GLY A 94 2.71 9.16 23.25
N GLN A 95 1.93 9.60 24.23
CA GLN A 95 0.96 10.66 24.00
C GLN A 95 1.65 12.00 23.70
N MET A 96 2.70 12.35 24.46
CA MET A 96 3.45 13.58 24.23
C MET A 96 4.08 13.62 22.84
N LEU A 97 4.70 12.52 22.39
CA LEU A 97 5.27 12.47 21.03
C LEU A 97 4.22 12.66 19.93
N VAL A 98 2.99 12.18 20.15
CA VAL A 98 1.89 12.40 19.21
C VAL A 98 1.46 13.86 19.21
N GLU A 99 1.36 14.50 20.37
CA GLU A 99 1.05 15.93 20.49
C GLU A 99 2.12 16.78 19.77
N ASP A 100 3.40 16.51 20.04
CA ASP A 100 4.53 17.18 19.37
C ASP A 100 4.48 17.00 17.84
N ALA A 101 4.18 15.79 17.37
CA ALA A 101 4.07 15.50 15.95
C ALA A 101 2.93 16.27 15.26
N LEU A 102 1.81 16.47 15.96
CA LEU A 102 0.66 17.22 15.44
C LEU A 102 0.92 18.73 15.40
N GLU A 103 1.80 19.24 16.26
CA GLU A 103 2.22 20.65 16.26
C GLU A 103 3.26 20.95 15.17
N GLU A 104 4.19 20.02 14.91
CA GLU A 104 5.28 20.20 13.95
C GLU A 104 4.87 19.92 12.49
N LEU A 105 3.91 19.03 12.25
CA LEU A 105 3.52 18.63 10.90
C LEU A 105 2.39 19.50 10.30
N PRO A 106 2.33 19.64 8.96
CA PRO A 106 1.24 20.36 8.31
C PRO A 106 -0.12 19.76 8.67
N SER A 107 -1.10 20.60 9.02
CA SER A 107 -2.44 20.14 9.40
C SER A 107 -3.42 20.13 8.21
N PRO A 108 -4.11 19.00 7.92
CA PRO A 108 -3.94 17.67 8.50
C PRO A 108 -2.74 16.91 7.90
N PRO A 109 -1.94 16.19 8.72
CA PRO A 109 -0.78 15.47 8.20
C PRO A 109 -1.19 14.22 7.42
N ARG A 110 -0.32 13.73 6.53
CA ARG A 110 -0.53 12.40 5.91
C ARG A 110 -0.09 11.31 6.87
N LEU A 111 -0.78 10.17 6.85
CA LEU A 111 -0.46 9.03 7.72
C LEU A 111 1.01 8.58 7.60
N ALA A 112 1.53 8.48 6.39
CA ALA A 112 2.92 8.08 6.18
C ALA A 112 3.92 9.08 6.76
N GLU A 113 3.62 10.38 6.70
CA GLU A 113 4.48 11.43 7.25
C GLU A 113 4.46 11.39 8.77
N PHE A 114 3.27 11.29 9.36
CA PHE A 114 3.08 11.17 10.80
C PHE A 114 3.80 9.96 11.40
N VAL A 115 3.61 8.78 10.81
CA VAL A 115 4.27 7.54 11.28
C VAL A 115 5.79 7.59 11.09
N ARG A 116 6.29 8.25 10.02
CA ARG A 116 7.73 8.44 9.82
C ARG A 116 8.33 9.38 10.85
N TRP A 117 7.66 10.49 11.15
CA TRP A 117 8.09 11.45 12.16
C TRP A 117 8.18 10.76 13.53
N LEU A 118 7.11 10.09 13.96
CA LEU A 118 7.08 9.35 15.22
C LEU A 118 8.13 8.25 15.25
N GLY A 119 8.30 7.53 14.14
CA GLY A 119 9.36 6.54 14.01
C GLY A 119 10.73 7.15 14.24
N GLY A 120 10.99 8.35 13.72
CA GLY A 120 12.24 9.12 13.86
C GLY A 120 12.69 9.30 15.31
N GLU A 121 11.74 9.59 16.20
CA GLU A 121 11.98 9.84 17.64
C GLU A 121 12.22 8.55 18.46
N LEU A 122 12.00 7.37 17.87
CA LEU A 122 12.13 6.10 18.55
C LEU A 122 13.49 5.43 18.31
N GLU A 123 14.01 4.78 19.36
CA GLU A 123 15.13 3.85 19.27
C GLU A 123 14.77 2.63 18.40
N ASP A 124 15.77 1.93 17.85
CA ASP A 124 15.55 0.83 16.89
C ASP A 124 14.61 -0.27 17.42
N ALA A 125 14.76 -0.66 18.69
CA ALA A 125 13.91 -1.68 19.30
C ALA A 125 12.45 -1.20 19.44
N GLN A 126 12.26 0.05 19.85
CA GLN A 126 10.94 0.67 20.00
C GLN A 126 10.28 0.88 18.63
N ARG A 127 11.04 1.32 17.63
CA ARG A 127 10.58 1.49 16.24
C ARG A 127 10.08 0.19 15.63
N GLN A 128 10.80 -0.92 15.86
CA GLN A 128 10.35 -2.24 15.43
C GLN A 128 9.06 -2.69 16.13
N MET A 129 8.97 -2.44 17.44
CA MET A 129 7.78 -2.77 18.22
C MET A 129 6.57 -1.93 17.80
N PHE A 130 6.76 -0.62 17.58
CA PHE A 130 5.75 0.30 17.08
C PHE A 130 5.24 -0.12 15.70
N GLY A 131 6.15 -0.46 14.78
CA GLY A 131 5.77 -1.00 13.47
C GLY A 131 4.96 -2.30 13.55
N ARG A 132 5.21 -3.16 14.57
CA ARG A 132 4.37 -4.36 14.81
C ARG A 132 2.99 -3.97 15.34
N GLN A 133 2.90 -3.02 16.26
CA GLN A 133 1.63 -2.54 16.83
C GLN A 133 0.73 -1.90 15.76
N LEU A 134 1.30 -1.11 14.85
CA LEU A 134 0.57 -0.50 13.74
C LEU A 134 0.03 -1.53 12.75
N ARG A 135 0.81 -2.57 12.42
CA ARG A 135 0.34 -3.69 11.57
C ARG A 135 -0.77 -4.49 12.23
N ALA A 136 -0.65 -4.76 13.54
CA ALA A 136 -1.67 -5.47 14.29
C ALA A 136 -3.03 -4.74 14.30
N ARG A 137 -3.00 -3.40 14.16
CA ARG A 137 -4.19 -2.52 14.06
C ARG A 137 -4.66 -2.28 12.62
N GLY A 138 -3.98 -2.82 11.61
CA GLY A 138 -4.32 -2.62 10.20
C GLY A 138 -3.97 -1.22 9.65
N ILE A 139 -3.18 -0.44 10.39
CA ILE A 139 -2.74 0.91 9.97
C ILE A 139 -1.61 0.81 8.94
N LEU A 140 -0.70 -0.16 9.09
CA LEU A 140 0.42 -0.44 8.18
C LEU A 140 0.30 -1.78 7.45
#